data_AF-A0A537VWJ9-F1
#
_entry.id   AF-A0A537VWJ9-F1
#
_cell.length_a   1.000
_cell.length_b   1.000
_cell.length_c   1.000
_cell.angle_alpha   90.00
_cell.angle_beta   90.00
_cell.angle_gamma   90.00
#
_symmetry.space_group_name_H-M   'P 1'
#
loop_
_entity.id
_entity.type
_entity.pdbx_description
1 polymer ?
#
loop_
_entity_poly.entity_id
_entity_poly.type
_entity_poly.pdbx_seq_one_letter_code
_entity_poly.pdbx_strand_id
1 'polypeptide(L)'
;MDHETGRIRLDRTLYASVHYPTDYGFIEGTLGEDSDPLDALVLVSEPTFPGCEIEARPVGVFKMRDDKGIDHKVLCVPISDPLWRTIETLKDVPPHLLDEIEHFFNVYKILEKKETFTEGWEDADTARTIVAQAYERLGGAA
;
A
#
# COMPACT_ATOMS: atom_id res chain seq x y z
N MET A 1 -10.77 -5.04 -3.61
CA MET A 1 -11.93 -4.98 -4.53
C MET A 1 -12.35 -6.41 -4.84
N ASP A 2 -13.62 -6.68 -5.18
CA ASP A 2 -13.95 -7.98 -5.77
C ASP A 2 -13.56 -7.93 -7.26
N HIS A 3 -12.40 -8.52 -7.60
CA HIS A 3 -11.80 -8.38 -8.93
C HIS A 3 -12.55 -9.12 -10.04
N GLU A 4 -13.45 -10.06 -9.70
CA GLU A 4 -14.32 -10.71 -10.68
C GLU A 4 -15.48 -9.80 -11.09
N THR A 5 -16.03 -9.04 -10.14
CA THR A 5 -17.24 -8.22 -10.35
C THR A 5 -16.97 -6.73 -10.47
N GLY A 6 -15.77 -6.26 -10.12
CA GLY A 6 -15.40 -4.85 -10.03
C GLY A 6 -16.08 -4.10 -8.88
N ARG A 7 -16.72 -4.81 -7.93
CA ARG A 7 -17.49 -4.17 -6.84
C ARG A 7 -16.64 -3.96 -5.60
N ILE A 8 -16.92 -2.87 -4.88
CA ILE A 8 -16.43 -2.69 -3.52
C ILE A 8 -17.24 -3.58 -2.58
N ARG A 9 -16.55 -4.49 -1.89
CA ARG A 9 -17.11 -5.44 -0.95
C ARG A 9 -16.46 -5.24 0.41
N LEU A 10 -17.27 -5.21 1.46
CA LEU A 10 -16.76 -5.27 2.83
C LEU A 10 -16.17 -6.66 3.07
N ASP A 11 -14.84 -6.75 3.20
CA ASP A 11 -14.16 -7.98 3.59
C ASP A 11 -14.46 -8.31 5.06
N ARG A 12 -14.12 -7.37 5.96
CA ARG A 12 -14.41 -7.44 7.40
C ARG A 12 -14.28 -6.07 8.05
N THR A 13 -14.82 -5.95 9.26
CA THR A 13 -14.43 -4.88 10.19
C THR A 13 -13.13 -5.30 10.88
N LEU A 14 -12.17 -4.38 11.08
CA LEU A 14 -10.95 -4.67 11.84
C LEU A 14 -11.30 -5.09 13.27
N TYR A 15 -10.66 -6.17 13.75
CA TYR A 15 -10.96 -6.71 15.08
C TYR A 15 -10.37 -5.83 16.19
N ALA A 16 -9.28 -5.12 15.89
CA ALA A 16 -8.66 -4.13 16.75
C ALA A 16 -9.27 -2.74 16.55
N SER A 17 -9.22 -1.91 17.61
CA SER A 17 -9.68 -0.52 17.59
C SER A 17 -8.67 0.40 16.88
N VAL A 18 -8.38 0.11 15.62
CA VAL A 18 -7.45 0.85 14.76
C VAL A 18 -8.15 1.24 13.46
N HIS A 19 -7.57 2.20 12.75
CA HIS A 19 -8.00 2.64 11.43
C HIS A 19 -6.79 2.68 10.51
N TYR A 20 -7.03 2.59 9.19
CA TYR A 20 -5.95 2.71 8.22
C TYR A 20 -5.32 4.12 8.31
N PRO A 21 -3.98 4.22 8.38
CA PRO A 21 -3.26 5.49 8.57
C PRO A 21 -3.17 6.33 7.29
N THR A 22 -3.47 5.73 6.13
CA THR A 22 -3.45 6.38 4.82
C THR A 22 -4.64 5.89 4.00
N ASP A 23 -4.90 6.55 2.88
CA ASP A 23 -5.70 5.90 1.84
C ASP A 23 -4.98 4.65 1.36
N TYR A 24 -5.74 3.57 1.16
CA TYR A 24 -5.22 2.25 0.86
C TYR A 24 -6.01 1.63 -0.28
N GLY A 25 -5.29 1.03 -1.21
CA GLY A 25 -5.83 0.39 -2.40
C GLY A 25 -4.77 -0.45 -3.09
N PHE A 26 -4.86 -0.55 -4.40
CA PHE A 26 -3.96 -1.35 -5.22
C PHE A 26 -3.58 -0.61 -6.51
N ILE A 27 -2.52 -1.08 -7.16
CA ILE A 27 -2.04 -0.53 -8.42
C ILE A 27 -2.70 -1.29 -9.58
N GLU A 28 -3.44 -0.55 -10.42
CA GLU A 28 -4.11 -1.10 -11.59
C GLU A 28 -3.13 -1.79 -12.56
N GLY A 29 -3.55 -2.92 -13.11
CA GLY A 29 -2.77 -3.69 -14.08
C GLY A 29 -1.55 -4.42 -13.50
N THR A 30 -1.50 -4.66 -12.19
CA THR A 30 -0.40 -5.39 -11.54
C THR A 30 -0.85 -6.74 -10.97
N LEU A 31 0.10 -7.65 -10.78
CA LEU A 31 -0.09 -8.90 -10.04
C LEU A 31 1.00 -9.03 -8.95
N GLY A 32 0.58 -9.06 -7.69
CA GLY A 32 1.35 -9.27 -6.48
C GLY A 32 1.75 -10.73 -6.25
N GLU A 33 2.63 -10.98 -5.26
CA GLU A 33 3.20 -12.33 -5.02
C GLU A 33 2.21 -13.25 -4.33
N ASP A 34 1.22 -12.67 -3.68
CA ASP A 34 0.07 -13.30 -3.04
C ASP A 34 -1.12 -13.52 -4.00
N SER A 35 -0.93 -13.28 -5.31
CA SER A 35 -1.93 -13.39 -6.38
C SER A 35 -3.03 -12.32 -6.36
N ASP A 36 -2.94 -11.32 -5.50
CA ASP A 36 -3.79 -10.11 -5.53
C ASP A 36 -3.01 -8.97 -6.24
N PRO A 37 -3.66 -7.90 -6.75
CA PRO A 37 -2.93 -6.76 -7.29
C PRO A 37 -2.01 -6.11 -6.24
N LEU A 38 -0.92 -5.48 -6.70
CA LEU A 38 0.08 -4.89 -5.80
C LEU A 38 -0.53 -3.77 -4.96
N ASP A 39 -0.36 -3.86 -3.64
CA ASP A 39 -0.92 -2.91 -2.68
C ASP A 39 -0.25 -1.53 -2.73
N ALA A 40 -1.06 -0.50 -2.50
CA ALA A 40 -0.62 0.89 -2.44
C ALA A 40 -1.17 1.62 -1.21
N LEU A 41 -0.30 2.41 -0.58
CA LEU A 41 -0.61 3.38 0.48
C LEU A 41 -0.42 4.77 -0.12
N VAL A 42 -1.44 5.62 -0.09
CA VAL A 42 -1.37 6.96 -0.66
C VAL A 42 -1.49 8.01 0.44
N LEU A 43 -0.45 8.84 0.57
CA LEU A 43 -0.45 9.96 1.50
C LEU A 43 -1.37 11.06 0.97
N VAL A 44 -2.54 11.23 1.58
CA VAL A 44 -3.53 12.24 1.21
C VAL A 44 -3.77 13.21 2.36
N SER A 45 -4.10 14.46 2.05
CA SER A 45 -4.43 15.46 3.08
C SER A 45 -5.84 15.27 3.64
N GLU A 46 -6.75 14.73 2.82
CA GLU A 46 -8.14 14.44 3.18
C GLU A 46 -8.47 13.04 2.63
N PRO A 47 -9.17 12.19 3.39
CA PRO A 47 -9.54 10.86 2.91
C PRO A 47 -10.38 10.91 1.64
N THR A 48 -10.10 10.02 0.69
CA THR A 48 -10.96 9.86 -0.49
C THR A 48 -12.14 8.92 -0.19
N PHE A 49 -12.70 8.29 -1.23
CA PHE A 49 -13.79 7.32 -1.11
C PHE A 49 -13.40 6.01 -1.83
N PRO A 50 -13.89 4.84 -1.37
CA PRO A 50 -13.58 3.57 -2.00
C PRO A 50 -13.92 3.54 -3.49
N GLY A 51 -12.95 3.17 -4.32
CA GLY A 51 -13.07 3.18 -5.79
C GLY A 51 -12.69 4.50 -6.46
N CYS A 52 -12.21 5.50 -5.71
CA CYS A 52 -11.56 6.67 -6.27
C CYS A 52 -10.19 6.30 -6.86
N GLU A 53 -9.96 6.62 -8.13
CA GLU A 53 -8.66 6.46 -8.79
C GLU A 53 -7.77 7.67 -8.49
N ILE A 54 -6.52 7.42 -8.10
CA ILE A 54 -5.55 8.46 -7.76
C ILE A 54 -4.31 8.29 -8.64
N GLU A 55 -3.99 9.32 -9.42
CA GLU A 55 -2.70 9.39 -10.10
C GLU A 55 -1.61 9.70 -9.07
N ALA A 56 -0.75 8.72 -8.81
CA ALA A 56 0.19 8.75 -7.72
C ALA A 56 1.60 8.31 -8.14
N ARG A 57 2.61 8.80 -7.44
CA ARG A 57 4.02 8.46 -7.67
C ARG A 57 4.59 7.72 -6.46
N PRO A 58 5.32 6.61 -6.65
CA PRO A 58 5.99 5.91 -5.56
C PRO A 58 7.12 6.74 -4.96
N VAL A 59 7.22 6.74 -3.64
CA VAL A 59 8.28 7.37 -2.83
C VAL A 59 9.07 6.35 -1.98
N GLY A 60 8.54 5.14 -1.83
CA GLY A 60 9.15 4.04 -1.10
C GLY A 60 8.26 2.80 -1.09
N VAL A 61 8.71 1.75 -0.42
CA VAL A 61 7.95 0.52 -0.25
C VAL A 61 8.09 0.01 1.18
N PHE A 62 6.96 -0.38 1.76
CA PHE A 62 6.90 -1.06 3.04
C PHE A 62 6.94 -2.56 2.78
N LYS A 63 8.00 -3.22 3.24
CA LYS A 63 8.18 -4.65 3.04
C LYS A 63 7.61 -5.40 4.23
N MET A 64 6.59 -6.20 3.96
CA MET A 64 6.02 -7.10 4.96
C MET A 64 5.63 -8.44 4.36
N ARG A 65 5.36 -9.38 5.26
CA ARG A 65 4.82 -10.70 4.98
C ARG A 65 3.66 -10.97 5.93
N ASP A 66 2.67 -11.71 5.45
CA ASP A 66 1.56 -12.19 6.25
C ASP A 66 1.35 -13.70 6.05
N ASP A 67 0.19 -14.22 6.47
CA ASP A 67 -0.18 -15.63 6.34
C ASP A 67 -0.27 -16.14 4.90
N LYS A 68 -0.35 -15.25 3.90
CA LYS A 68 -0.39 -15.57 2.47
C LYS A 68 0.97 -15.47 1.78
N GLY A 69 1.98 -14.86 2.39
CA GLY A 69 3.32 -14.73 1.82
C GLY A 69 3.83 -13.30 1.79
N ILE A 70 4.50 -12.92 0.70
CA ILE A 70 5.07 -11.57 0.52
C ILE A 70 3.95 -10.59 0.18
N ASP A 71 3.83 -9.53 0.98
CA ASP A 71 2.74 -8.55 0.93
C ASP A 71 3.32 -7.13 0.96
N HIS A 72 4.11 -6.78 -0.06
CA HIS A 72 4.74 -5.47 -0.15
C HIS A 72 3.72 -4.37 -0.46
N LYS A 73 3.84 -3.22 0.21
CA LYS A 73 2.94 -2.07 0.01
C LYS A 73 3.72 -0.88 -0.48
N VAL A 74 3.38 -0.39 -1.67
CA VAL A 74 4.05 0.76 -2.26
C VAL A 74 3.52 2.03 -1.60
N LEU A 75 4.41 2.84 -1.02
CA LEU A 75 4.04 4.15 -0.51
C LEU A 75 4.12 5.17 -1.64
N CYS A 76 3.02 5.88 -1.84
CA CYS A 76 2.80 6.80 -2.94
C CYS A 76 2.35 8.17 -2.44
N VAL A 77 2.55 9.17 -3.28
CA VAL A 77 2.00 10.52 -3.12
C VAL A 77 1.18 10.92 -4.34
N PRO A 78 0.04 11.62 -4.18
CA PRO A 78 -0.75 12.13 -5.29
C PRO A 78 0.02 13.22 -6.06
N ILE A 79 0.07 13.13 -7.38
CA ILE A 79 0.87 14.07 -8.19
C ILE A 79 0.24 15.46 -8.30
N SER A 80 -1.07 15.54 -8.12
CA SER A 80 -1.87 16.77 -8.25
C SER A 80 -2.10 17.50 -6.92
N ASP A 81 -1.68 16.91 -5.80
CA ASP A 81 -1.76 17.57 -4.50
C ASP A 81 -0.54 18.48 -4.30
N PRO A 82 -0.70 19.80 -4.13
CA PRO A 82 0.42 20.72 -4.00
C PRO A 82 1.27 20.49 -2.74
N LEU A 83 0.71 19.88 -1.69
CA LEU A 83 1.43 19.56 -0.44
C LEU A 83 2.23 18.27 -0.60
N TRP A 84 1.61 17.20 -1.09
CA TRP A 84 2.27 15.90 -1.15
C TRP A 84 3.20 15.73 -2.35
N ARG A 85 2.95 16.42 -3.46
CA ARG A 85 3.78 16.27 -4.67
C ARG A 85 5.25 16.64 -4.46
N THR A 86 5.57 17.41 -3.42
CA THR A 86 6.94 17.83 -3.09
C THR A 86 7.76 16.72 -2.41
N ILE A 87 7.13 15.65 -1.95
CA ILE A 87 7.78 14.52 -1.30
C ILE A 87 8.32 13.58 -2.38
N GLU A 88 9.63 13.53 -2.61
CA GLU A 88 10.22 12.74 -3.69
C GLU A 88 10.71 11.37 -3.23
N THR A 89 11.10 11.26 -1.97
CA THR A 89 11.71 10.07 -1.37
C THR A 89 11.17 9.82 0.04
N LEU A 90 11.41 8.62 0.59
CA LEU A 90 11.11 8.33 1.99
C LEU A 90 11.71 9.32 3.00
N LYS A 91 12.84 9.95 2.67
CA LYS A 91 13.50 10.91 3.57
C LYS A 91 12.71 12.21 3.73
N ASP A 92 11.83 12.49 2.78
CA ASP A 92 10.97 13.67 2.79
C ASP A 92 9.68 13.40 3.59
N VAL A 93 9.35 12.13 3.86
CA VAL A 93 8.21 11.74 4.67
C VAL A 93 8.52 11.98 6.15
N PRO A 94 7.60 12.59 6.93
CA PRO A 94 7.77 12.72 8.38
C PRO A 94 8.08 11.36 9.02
N PRO A 95 9.20 11.20 9.75
CA PRO A 95 9.61 9.90 10.27
C PRO A 95 8.55 9.22 11.13
N HIS A 96 7.82 10.00 11.92
CA HIS A 96 6.76 9.45 12.77
C HIS A 96 5.59 8.86 11.97
N LEU A 97 5.30 9.38 10.77
CA LEU A 97 4.27 8.82 9.90
C LEU A 97 4.67 7.44 9.38
N LEU A 98 5.97 7.23 9.11
CA LEU A 98 6.49 5.90 8.75
C LEU A 98 6.36 4.92 9.92
N ASP A 99 6.63 5.37 11.16
CA ASP A 99 6.44 4.58 12.38
C ASP A 99 4.97 4.23 12.61
N GLU A 100 4.03 5.17 12.39
CA GLU A 100 2.59 4.94 12.53
C GLU A 100 2.08 3.89 11.53
N ILE A 101 2.51 3.99 10.27
CA ILE A 101 2.17 3.01 9.23
C ILE A 101 2.71 1.62 9.59
N GLU A 102 3.99 1.53 9.97
CA GLU A 102 4.60 0.27 10.39
C GLU A 102 3.91 -0.32 11.62
N HIS A 103 3.60 0.51 12.62
CA HIS A 103 2.88 0.08 13.82
C HIS A 103 1.50 -0.48 13.48
N PHE A 104 0.74 0.19 12.61
CA PHE A 104 -0.58 -0.28 12.18
C PHE A 104 -0.50 -1.70 11.61
N PHE A 105 0.40 -1.95 10.66
CA PHE A 105 0.54 -3.27 10.04
C PHE A 105 1.06 -4.34 10.99
N ASN A 106 1.82 -3.97 12.02
CA ASN A 106 2.26 -4.88 13.07
C ASN A 106 1.13 -5.32 14.02
N VAL A 107 0.04 -4.53 14.15
CA VAL A 107 -0.99 -4.78 15.19
C VAL A 107 -2.39 -5.10 14.67
N TYR A 108 -2.75 -4.68 13.46
CA TYR A 108 -4.14 -4.72 12.97
C TYR A 108 -4.76 -6.14 12.92
N LYS A 109 -3.92 -7.16 12.71
CA LYS A 109 -4.31 -8.58 12.62
C LYS A 109 -4.14 -9.38 13.93
N ILE A 110 -3.62 -8.78 15.01
CA ILE A 110 -3.34 -9.50 16.27
C ILE A 110 -4.61 -10.14 16.85
N LEU A 111 -5.73 -9.41 16.89
CA LEU A 111 -6.98 -9.94 17.43
C LEU A 111 -7.66 -10.96 16.51
N GLU A 112 -7.23 -11.06 15.25
CA GLU A 112 -7.61 -12.12 14.32
C GLU A 112 -6.79 -13.41 14.55
N LYS A 113 -5.82 -13.39 15.49
CA LYS A 113 -4.85 -14.47 15.74
C LYS A 113 -4.02 -14.81 14.49
N LYS A 114 -3.71 -13.79 13.69
CA LYS A 114 -2.81 -13.87 12.54
C LYS A 114 -1.52 -13.12 12.83
N GLU A 115 -0.42 -13.64 12.31
CA GLU A 115 0.89 -13.02 12.43
C GLU A 115 1.22 -12.23 11.17
N THR A 116 1.93 -11.13 11.37
CA THR A 116 2.50 -10.29 10.32
C THR A 116 3.97 -10.06 10.66
N PHE A 117 4.82 -10.07 9.65
CA PHE A 117 6.25 -9.82 9.81
C PHE A 117 6.66 -8.63 8.93
N THR A 118 7.29 -7.65 9.54
CA THR A 118 7.71 -6.42 8.87
C THR A 118 9.23 -6.42 8.69
N GLU A 119 9.68 -6.18 7.46
CA GLU A 119 11.09 -6.00 7.08
C GLU A 119 11.49 -4.52 7.05
N GLY A 120 10.53 -3.62 7.29
CA GLY A 120 10.72 -2.17 7.31
C GLY A 120 10.58 -1.52 5.94
N TRP A 121 11.22 -0.38 5.78
CA TRP A 121 11.10 0.51 4.63
C TRP A 121 12.28 0.40 3.66
N GLU A 122 11.99 0.34 2.35
CA GLU A 122 12.97 0.49 1.27
C GLU A 122 12.62 1.66 0.34
N ASP A 123 13.61 2.14 -0.40
CA ASP A 123 13.53 3.40 -1.14
C ASP A 123 12.64 3.36 -2.39
N ALA A 124 12.54 4.51 -3.05
CA ALA A 124 11.71 4.68 -4.25
C ALA A 124 12.20 3.85 -5.45
N ASP A 125 13.49 3.50 -5.53
CA ASP A 125 14.03 2.67 -6.60
C ASP A 125 13.64 1.21 -6.41
N THR A 126 13.72 0.69 -5.18
CA THR A 126 13.16 -0.62 -4.84
C THR A 126 11.67 -0.64 -5.15
N ALA A 127 10.92 0.40 -4.74
CA ALA A 127 9.48 0.49 -4.98
C ALA A 127 9.15 0.40 -6.48
N ARG A 128 9.83 1.19 -7.33
CA ARG A 128 9.67 1.13 -8.79
C ARG A 128 10.00 -0.25 -9.37
N THR A 129 11.03 -0.91 -8.85
CA THR A 129 11.41 -2.26 -9.26
C THR A 129 10.31 -3.27 -8.96
N ILE A 130 9.73 -3.24 -7.75
CA ILE A 130 8.62 -4.12 -7.36
C ILE A 130 7.37 -3.86 -8.21
N VAL A 131 7.05 -2.60 -8.50
CA VAL A 131 5.94 -2.23 -9.40
C VAL A 131 6.15 -2.80 -10.80
N ALA A 132 7.35 -2.63 -11.38
CA ALA A 132 7.68 -3.18 -12.70
C ALA A 132 7.56 -4.70 -12.72
N GLN A 133 8.08 -5.40 -11.70
CA GLN A 133 7.93 -6.85 -11.55
C GLN A 133 6.46 -7.27 -11.42
N ALA A 134 5.62 -6.46 -10.78
CA ALA A 134 4.18 -6.76 -10.66
C ALA A 134 3.44 -6.59 -12.00
N TYR A 135 3.83 -5.60 -12.83
CA TYR A 135 3.34 -5.50 -14.21
C TYR A 135 3.78 -6.70 -15.06
N GLU A 136 5.05 -7.06 -15.01
CA GLU A 136 5.60 -8.21 -15.74
C GLU A 136 4.88 -9.51 -15.40
N ARG A 137 4.56 -9.73 -14.12
CA ARG A 137 3.84 -10.92 -13.66
C ARG A 137 2.42 -11.03 -14.18
N LEU A 138 1.70 -9.91 -14.32
CA LEU A 138 0.38 -9.91 -14.95
C LEU A 138 0.47 -10.12 -16.48
N GLY A 139 1.64 -9.89 -17.07
CA GLY A 139 1.85 -9.87 -18.52
C GLY A 139 1.65 -8.48 -19.14
N GLY A 140 1.60 -7.43 -18.32
CA GLY A 140 1.63 -6.04 -18.77
C GLY A 140 3.07 -5.61 -19.05
N ALA A 141 3.29 -4.95 -20.19
CA ALA A 141 4.53 -4.21 -20.38
C ALA A 141 4.54 -3.01 -19.43
N ALA A 142 5.56 -2.92 -18.58
CA ALA A 142 5.80 -1.79 -17.68
C ALA A 142 6.01 -0.46 -18.44
#